data_AF-A0AAD7K3Y8-F1
#
_entry.id   AF-A0AAD7K3Y8-F1
#
_cell.length_a   1.000
_cell.length_b   1.000
_cell.length_c   1.000
_cell.angle_alpha   90.00
_cell.angle_beta   90.00
_cell.angle_gamma   90.00
#
_symmetry.space_group_name_H-M   'P 1'
#
loop_
_entity.id
_entity.type
_entity.pdbx_description
1 polymer ?
#
loop_
_entity_poly.entity_id
_entity_poly.type
_entity_poly.pdbx_seq_one_letter_code
_entity_poly.pdbx_strand_id
1 'polypeptide(L)' 'ELITEIFVHCLPTPASATGACFFRPHFVRPSVKDAPLLLCQICRRWRAIALTTPQLW' A
#
# COMPACT_ATOMS: atom_id res chain seq x y z
N GLU A 1 5.11 10.49 -10.49
CA GLU A 1 6.15 9.68 -11.17
C GLU A 1 5.63 8.25 -11.33
N LEU A 2 6.12 7.45 -12.28
CA LEU A 2 5.70 6.05 -12.46
C LEU A 2 5.81 5.21 -11.17
N ILE A 3 6.79 5.53 -10.30
CA ILE A 3 6.95 4.87 -9.00
C ILE A 3 5.69 5.05 -8.12
N THR A 4 5.09 6.25 -8.12
CA THR A 4 3.86 6.54 -7.38
C THR A 4 2.71 5.63 -7.83
N GLU A 5 2.58 5.38 -9.13
CA GLU A 5 1.54 4.50 -9.67
C GLU A 5 1.72 3.05 -9.21
N ILE A 6 2.97 2.56 -9.16
CA ILE A 6 3.26 1.23 -8.59
C ILE A 6 2.76 1.13 -7.15
N PHE A 7 3.03 2.15 -6.32
CA PHE A 7 2.58 2.19 -4.94
C PHE A 7 1.05 2.16 -4.81
N VAL A 8 0.34 2.93 -5.64
CA VAL A 8 -1.13 2.98 -5.65
C VAL A 8 -1.74 1.66 -6.08
N HIS A 9 -1.15 0.98 -7.08
CA HIS A 9 -1.61 -0.34 -7.52
C HIS A 9 -1.37 -1.46 -6.51
N CYS A 10 -0.46 -1.27 -5.56
CA CYS A 10 -0.25 -2.20 -4.45
C CYS A 10 -1.22 -2.02 -3.28
N LEU A 11 -2.10 -1.02 -3.30
CA LEU A 11 -3.07 -0.82 -2.24
C LEU A 11 -4.18 -1.88 -2.33
N PRO A 12 -4.63 -2.43 -1.18
CA PRO A 12 -5.74 -3.37 -1.15
C PRO A 12 -7.02 -2.68 -1.64
N THR A 13 -7.49 -3.11 -2.81
CA THR A 13 -8.78 -2.67 -3.37
C THR A 13 -9.92 -3.45 -2.70
N PRO A 14 -11.11 -2.84 -2.50
CA PRO A 14 -12.24 -3.50 -1.85
C PRO A 14 -12.69 -4.80 -2.56
N ALA A 15 -12.34 -4.98 -3.84
CA ALA A 15 -12.60 -6.19 -4.61
C ALA A 15 -11.61 -7.34 -4.34
N SER A 16 -10.42 -7.05 -3.79
CA SER A 16 -9.37 -8.05 -3.52
C SER A 16 -9.45 -8.64 -2.10
N ALA A 17 -10.32 -8.08 -1.24
CA ALA A 17 -10.62 -8.61 0.09
C ALA A 17 -11.60 -9.80 0.00
N THR A 18 -11.20 -10.88 -0.67
CA THR A 18 -12.02 -12.07 -0.99
C THR A 18 -12.38 -12.96 0.22
N GLY A 19 -12.53 -12.38 1.42
CA GLY A 19 -12.88 -13.11 2.63
C GLY A 19 -13.39 -12.25 3.80
N ALA A 20 -13.51 -10.93 3.63
CA ALA A 20 -14.05 -10.07 4.68
C ALA A 20 -15.57 -9.95 4.51
N CYS A 21 -16.31 -10.54 5.45
CA CYS A 21 -17.74 -10.34 5.61
C CYS A 21 -18.04 -8.82 5.61
N PHE A 22 -19.03 -8.40 4.82
CA PHE A 22 -19.37 -7.02 4.45
C PHE A 22 -19.64 -6.04 5.61
N PHE A 23 -19.49 -6.48 6.86
CA PHE A 23 -19.84 -5.73 8.07
C PHE A 23 -18.66 -5.42 9.00
N ARG A 24 -17.42 -5.78 8.64
CA ARG A 24 -16.25 -5.35 9.41
C ARG A 24 -15.51 -4.23 8.68
N PRO A 25 -15.17 -3.11 9.36
CA PRO A 25 -14.21 -2.17 8.82
C PRO A 25 -12.91 -2.95 8.57
N HIS A 26 -12.55 -3.09 7.29
CA HIS A 26 -11.34 -3.77 6.87
C HIS A 26 -10.15 -2.87 7.20
N PHE A 27 -9.69 -2.94 8.45
CA PHE A 27 -8.44 -2.29 8.84
C PHE A 27 -7.29 -3.03 8.17
N VAL A 28 -6.69 -2.39 7.18
CA VAL A 28 -5.46 -2.87 6.55
C VAL A 28 -4.40 -2.91 7.65
N ARG A 29 -3.90 -4.10 7.96
CA ARG A 29 -2.80 -4.25 8.90
C ARG A 29 -1.50 -3.97 8.16
N PRO A 30 -0.78 -2.87 8.46
CA PRO A 30 0.49 -2.60 7.81
C PRO A 30 1.50 -3.69 8.17
N SER A 31 2.17 -4.22 7.15
CA SER A 31 3.18 -5.27 7.28
C SER A 31 4.37 -4.90 6.40
N VAL A 32 5.56 -4.92 6.99
CA VAL A 32 6.82 -4.63 6.26
C VAL A 32 7.14 -5.69 5.20
N LYS A 33 6.48 -6.85 5.25
CA LYS A 33 6.64 -7.93 4.29
C LYS A 33 5.70 -7.80 3.09
N ASP A 34 4.71 -6.91 3.18
CA ASP A 34 3.69 -6.72 2.16
C ASP A 34 3.87 -5.36 1.47
N ALA A 35 3.52 -5.30 0.19
CA ALA A 35 3.44 -4.01 -0.50
C ALA A 35 2.26 -3.19 0.08
N PRO A 36 2.36 -1.85 0.11
CA PRO A 36 3.44 -1.01 -0.40
C PRO A 36 4.72 -0.93 0.47
N LEU A 37 4.68 -1.36 1.74
CA LEU A 37 5.79 -1.14 2.68
C LEU A 37 7.07 -1.92 2.33
N LEU A 38 6.93 -3.08 1.68
CA LEU A 38 8.06 -3.83 1.15
C LEU A 38 8.87 -3.00 0.13
N LEU A 39 8.19 -2.23 -0.73
CA LEU A 39 8.82 -1.40 -1.76
C LEU A 39 9.62 -0.24 -1.15
N CYS A 40 9.21 0.24 0.02
CA CYS A 40 9.95 1.26 0.77
C CYS A 40 11.32 0.76 1.27
N GLN A 41 11.60 -0.55 1.24
CA GLN A 41 12.87 -1.13 1.66
C GLN A 41 13.92 -1.23 0.53
N ILE A 42 13.53 -1.00 -0.73
CA ILE A 42 14.43 -1.14 -1.89
C ILE A 42 15.55 -0.09 -1.86
N CYS A 43 15.19 1.19 -1.75
CA CYS A 43 16.17 2.28 -1.64
C CYS A 43 15.57 3.54 -0.99
N ARG A 44 16.44 4.48 -0.60
CA ARG A 44 16.03 5.75 0.02
C ARG A 44 15.07 6.58 -0.85
N ARG A 45 15.24 6.54 -2.18
CA ARG A 45 14.38 7.29 -3.11
C ARG A 45 12.94 6.78 -3.10
N TRP A 46 12.75 5.46 -3.09
CA TRP A 46 11.40 4.85 -3.06
C TRP A 46 10.70 5.15 -1.74
N ARG A 47 11.43 5.08 -0.61
CA ARG A 47 10.92 5.48 0.69
C ARG A 47 10.51 6.96 0.73
N ALA A 48 11.31 7.85 0.15
CA ALA A 48 10.98 9.27 0.09
C ALA A 48 9.68 9.50 -0.70
N ILE A 49 9.54 8.87 -1.87
CA ILE A 49 8.33 8.98 -2.70
C ILE A 49 7.09 8.50 -1.94
N ALA A 50 7.16 7.36 -1.24
CA ALA A 50 6.04 6.85 -0.45
C ALA A 50 5.62 7.82 0.67
N LEU A 51 6.58 8.40 1.39
CA LEU A 51 6.30 9.38 2.45
C LEU A 51 5.71 10.69 1.91
N THR A 52 6.10 11.11 0.70
CA THR A 52 5.57 12.33 0.06
C THR A 52 4.30 12.11 -0.74
N THR A 53 3.75 10.89 -0.80
CA THR A 53 2.53 10.57 -1.55
C THR A 53 1.34 10.45 -0.59
N PRO A 54 0.43 11.45 -0.50
CA PRO A 54 -0.68 11.43 0.45
C PRO A 54 -1.68 10.29 0.21
N GLN A 55 -1.84 9.85 -1.04
CA GLN A 55 -2.80 8.81 -1.43
C GLN A 55 -2.50 7.42 -0.85
N LEU A 56 -1.34 7.22 -0.22
CA LEU A 56 -0.93 5.95 0.40
C LEU A 56 -1.29 5.86 1.90
N TRP A 57 -1.81 6.94 2.48
CA TRP A 57 -2.12 7.09 3.91
C TRP A 57 -3.61 7.39 4.11
#